data_AF-A0A926HKB8-F1
#
_entry.id   AF-A0A926HKB8-F1
#
_cell.length_a   1.000
_cell.length_b   1.000
_cell.length_c   1.000
_cell.angle_alpha   90.00
_cell.angle_beta   90.00
_cell.angle_gamma   90.00
#
_symmetry.space_group_name_H-M   'P 1'
#
loop_
_entity.id
_entity.type
_entity.pdbx_description
1 polymer ?
#
loop_
_entity_poly.entity_id
_entity_poly.type
_entity_poly.pdbx_seq_one_letter_code
_entity_poly.pdbx_strand_id
1 'polypeptide(L)'
;MSKSNLNVTEVAKRFNKKPSDPAFIMLKKRLKNDILKILVWEEKAKTFTSKFHESKYKSRLMILEAGILMARGLPQLAEESLQKARKIVTHYELTSESIIIHDELQALIGLKQGLATYKLYTNNNLLNFDTIKEEFLAQDYFKKLVMPNLFFVGKELNYKEKSAEATLELKFLSEKNPSVQIKYWYLRSEIYYNHLISDYPTALSSAEQFLQLVQESPVYYSKDNLGGAYMQLAIIHIYLSNYAKAEQYADESAGYFVKGSINQL
;
A
#
# COMPACT_ATOMS: atom_id res chain seq x y z
N MET A 1 10.08 22.25 31.52
CA MET A 1 9.69 21.10 32.37
C MET A 1 10.67 19.96 32.12
N SER A 2 11.48 19.59 33.11
CA SER A 2 12.44 18.48 32.97
C SER A 2 11.67 17.17 32.87
N LYS A 3 11.86 16.40 31.80
CA LYS A 3 11.34 15.04 31.69
C LYS A 3 12.13 14.16 32.66
N SER A 4 11.63 13.94 33.88
CA SER A 4 12.22 12.96 34.78
C SER A 4 11.93 11.56 34.22
N ASN A 5 12.95 10.88 33.70
CA ASN A 5 12.86 9.46 33.40
C ASN A 5 12.81 8.69 34.72
N LEU A 6 11.60 8.50 35.25
CA LEU A 6 11.38 7.70 36.47
C LEU A 6 11.82 6.25 36.22
N ASN A 7 12.70 5.75 37.07
CA ASN A 7 13.15 4.37 37.04
C ASN A 7 12.01 3.44 37.49
N VAL A 8 11.89 2.24 36.91
CA VAL A 8 10.90 1.20 37.28
C VAL A 8 10.88 0.95 38.79
N THR A 9 12.04 1.00 39.45
CA THR A 9 12.16 0.84 40.90
C THR A 9 11.50 1.98 41.69
N GLU A 10 11.57 3.22 41.20
CA GLU A 10 10.92 4.38 41.82
C GLU A 10 9.41 4.34 41.62
N VAL A 11 8.96 3.91 40.44
CA VAL A 11 7.54 3.72 40.16
C VAL A 11 6.96 2.62 41.06
N ALA A 12 7.64 1.47 41.19
CA ALA A 12 7.19 0.39 42.08
C ALA A 12 7.08 0.85 43.55
N LYS A 13 8.07 1.61 44.04
CA LYS A 13 8.06 2.19 45.38
C LYS A 13 6.85 3.10 45.63
N ARG A 14 6.44 3.92 44.65
CA ARG A 14 5.23 4.78 44.77
C ARG A 14 3.94 3.99 44.95
N PHE A 15 3.90 2.74 44.49
CA PHE A 15 2.77 1.83 44.71
C PHE A 15 2.93 0.96 45.96
N ASN A 16 3.94 1.20 46.81
CA ASN A 16 4.31 0.32 47.93
C ASN A 16 4.58 -1.14 47.49
N LYS A 17 5.15 -1.33 46.30
CA LYS A 17 5.43 -2.64 45.70
C LYS A 17 6.91 -2.80 45.34
N LYS A 18 7.36 -4.05 45.27
CA LYS A 18 8.65 -4.39 44.64
C LYS A 18 8.47 -4.50 43.12
N PRO A 19 9.49 -4.21 42.32
CA PRO A 19 9.42 -4.38 40.86
C PRO A 19 9.07 -5.82 40.42
N SER A 20 9.44 -6.81 41.24
CA SER A 20 9.12 -8.22 41.04
C SER A 20 7.78 -8.66 41.63
N ASP A 21 7.02 -7.76 42.27
CA ASP A 21 5.71 -8.09 42.84
C ASP A 21 4.73 -8.43 41.71
N PRO A 22 4.03 -9.59 41.76
CA PRO A 22 3.09 -10.00 40.72
C PRO A 22 2.01 -8.96 40.40
N ALA A 23 1.49 -8.25 41.41
CA ALA A 23 0.47 -7.23 41.20
C ALA A 23 1.02 -6.02 40.44
N PHE A 24 2.28 -5.63 40.70
CA PHE A 24 2.94 -4.56 39.97
C PHE A 24 3.24 -4.94 38.52
N ILE A 25 3.67 -6.19 38.28
CA ILE A 25 3.86 -6.73 36.93
C ILE A 25 2.55 -6.74 36.14
N MET A 26 1.46 -7.20 36.76
CA MET A 26 0.13 -7.19 36.14
C MET A 26 -0.35 -5.77 35.83
N LEU A 27 -0.16 -4.81 36.74
CA LEU A 27 -0.51 -3.41 36.53
C LEU A 27 0.28 -2.82 35.35
N LYS A 28 1.60 -3.06 35.27
CA LYS A 28 2.44 -2.62 34.15
C LYS A 28 1.96 -3.22 32.82
N LYS A 29 1.62 -4.52 32.81
CA LYS A 29 1.08 -5.19 31.61
C LYS A 29 -0.25 -4.57 31.19
N ARG A 30 -1.16 -4.32 32.14
CA ARG A 30 -2.46 -3.69 31.88
C ARG A 30 -2.29 -2.27 31.33
N LEU A 31 -1.48 -1.44 31.98
CA LEU A 31 -1.20 -0.07 31.52
C LEU A 31 -0.58 -0.06 30.12
N LYS A 32 0.38 -0.95 29.84
CA LYS A 32 0.95 -1.12 28.49
C LYS A 32 -0.16 -1.42 27.49
N ASN A 33 -1.04 -2.36 27.80
CA ASN A 33 -2.14 -2.74 26.90
C ASN A 33 -3.12 -1.58 26.70
N ASP A 34 -3.43 -0.81 27.74
CA ASP A 34 -4.35 0.33 27.65
C ASP A 34 -3.74 1.47 26.84
N ILE A 35 -2.45 1.78 27.03
CA ILE A 35 -1.70 2.74 26.20
C ILE A 35 -1.71 2.29 24.73
N LEU A 36 -1.41 1.01 24.46
CA LEU A 36 -1.41 0.49 23.09
C LEU A 36 -2.79 0.62 22.44
N LYS A 37 -3.88 0.32 23.15
CA LYS A 37 -5.25 0.51 22.64
C LYS A 37 -5.55 1.96 22.31
N ILE A 38 -5.16 2.90 23.19
CA ILE A 38 -5.34 4.33 22.95
C ILE A 38 -4.55 4.77 21.72
N LEU A 39 -3.28 4.39 21.62
CA LEU A 39 -2.43 4.73 20.47
C LEU A 39 -2.96 4.13 19.15
N VAL A 40 -3.57 2.94 19.21
CA VAL A 40 -4.19 2.29 18.04
C VAL A 40 -5.50 2.96 17.65
N TRP A 41 -6.16 3.72 18.52
CA TRP A 41 -7.43 4.38 18.22
C TRP A 41 -7.28 5.89 17.94
N GLU A 42 -6.14 6.47 18.27
CA GLU A 42 -5.87 7.88 18.05
C GLU A 42 -5.61 8.15 16.55
N GLU A 43 -6.60 8.69 15.85
CA GLU A 43 -6.44 9.15 14.46
C GLU A 43 -5.42 10.29 14.37
N LYS A 44 -4.18 9.99 13.99
CA LYS A 44 -3.20 11.01 13.61
C LYS A 44 -2.93 10.94 12.11
N ALA A 45 -3.76 11.64 11.32
CA ALA A 45 -3.53 11.83 9.88
C ALA A 45 -2.09 12.29 9.56
N LYS A 46 -1.45 13.04 10.48
CA LYS A 46 -0.10 13.59 10.31
C LYS A 46 1.05 12.56 10.41
N THR A 47 0.79 11.32 10.85
CA THR A 47 1.87 10.31 10.96
C THR A 47 2.06 9.47 9.70
N PHE A 48 1.08 9.45 8.79
CA PHE A 48 1.17 8.67 7.56
C PHE A 48 1.86 9.46 6.45
N THR A 49 2.78 8.81 5.75
CA THR A 49 3.51 9.41 4.62
C THR A 49 2.68 9.46 3.33
N SER A 50 1.67 8.60 3.20
CA SER A 50 0.75 8.60 2.05
C SER A 50 -0.71 8.47 2.46
N LYS A 51 -1.58 9.10 1.65
CA LYS A 51 -3.03 9.03 1.81
C LYS A 51 -3.58 7.62 1.66
N PHE A 52 -2.94 6.79 0.83
CA PHE A 52 -3.25 5.37 0.71
C PHE A 52 -3.11 4.62 2.05
N HIS A 53 -1.97 4.78 2.75
CA HIS A 53 -1.75 4.11 4.03
C HIS A 53 -2.68 4.64 5.13
N GLU A 54 -2.93 5.95 5.16
CA GLU A 54 -3.90 6.58 6.05
C GLU A 54 -5.31 5.98 5.83
N SER A 55 -5.73 5.89 4.57
CA SER A 55 -7.04 5.35 4.18
C SER A 55 -7.20 3.88 4.51
N LYS A 56 -6.14 3.09 4.33
CA LYS A 56 -6.10 1.67 4.72
C LYS A 56 -6.23 1.48 6.22
N TYR A 57 -5.55 2.30 7.01
CA TYR A 57 -5.70 2.26 8.46
C TYR A 57 -7.10 2.70 8.89
N LYS A 58 -7.62 3.79 8.31
CA LYS A 58 -8.96 4.30 8.59
C LYS A 58 -10.06 3.29 8.26
N SER A 59 -9.99 2.63 7.10
CA SER A 59 -10.98 1.61 6.72
C SER A 59 -10.96 0.43 7.70
N ARG A 60 -9.77 0.00 8.15
CA ARG A 60 -9.63 -1.05 9.19
C ARG A 60 -10.26 -0.64 10.52
N LEU A 61 -10.09 0.61 10.95
CA LEU A 61 -10.76 1.11 12.16
C LEU A 61 -12.27 1.08 12.03
N MET A 62 -12.81 1.48 10.87
CA MET A 62 -14.26 1.43 10.60
C MET A 62 -14.81 0.00 10.59
N ILE A 63 -14.06 -0.96 10.03
CA ILE A 63 -14.42 -2.39 10.09
C ILE A 63 -14.48 -2.88 11.55
N LEU A 64 -13.47 -2.54 12.36
CA LEU A 64 -13.45 -2.91 13.78
C LEU A 64 -14.58 -2.25 14.57
N GLU A 65 -14.86 -0.97 14.31
CA GLU A 65 -15.97 -0.24 14.91
C GLU A 65 -17.31 -0.89 14.58
N ALA A 66 -17.54 -1.27 13.32
CA ALA A 66 -18.73 -1.97 12.90
C ALA A 66 -18.91 -3.31 13.65
N GLY A 67 -17.84 -4.09 13.80
CA GLY A 67 -17.86 -5.32 14.60
C GLY A 67 -18.28 -5.08 16.05
N ILE A 68 -17.76 -4.02 16.68
CA ILE A 68 -18.13 -3.63 18.06
C ILE A 68 -19.60 -3.19 18.14
N LEU A 69 -20.08 -2.40 17.17
CA LEU A 69 -21.46 -1.93 17.11
C LEU A 69 -22.45 -3.09 16.93
N MET A 70 -22.13 -4.06 16.06
CA MET A 70 -22.94 -5.27 15.91
C MET A 70 -23.00 -6.07 17.20
N ALA A 71 -21.86 -6.28 17.88
CA ALA A 71 -21.82 -6.99 19.17
C ALA A 71 -22.63 -6.30 20.27
N ARG A 72 -22.87 -4.98 20.14
CA ARG A 72 -23.68 -4.18 21.06
C ARG A 72 -25.15 -4.06 20.64
N GLY A 73 -25.58 -4.75 19.58
CA GLY A 73 -26.95 -4.68 19.09
C GLY A 73 -27.28 -3.35 18.39
N LEU A 74 -26.30 -2.70 17.77
CA LEU A 74 -26.45 -1.46 17.01
C LEU A 74 -26.19 -1.67 15.50
N PRO A 75 -26.97 -2.54 14.81
CA PRO A 75 -26.68 -2.95 13.43
C PRO A 75 -26.78 -1.81 12.41
N GLN A 76 -27.67 -0.83 12.60
CA GLN A 76 -27.80 0.30 11.67
C GLN A 76 -26.54 1.16 11.65
N LEU A 77 -25.96 1.45 12.83
CA LEU A 77 -24.71 2.21 12.93
C LEU A 77 -23.53 1.42 12.36
N ALA A 78 -23.52 0.10 12.55
CA ALA A 78 -22.51 -0.77 11.94
C ALA A 78 -22.58 -0.73 10.40
N GLU A 79 -23.79 -0.80 9.83
CA GLU A 79 -24.01 -0.67 8.38
C GLU A 79 -23.49 0.66 7.87
N GLU A 80 -23.84 1.77 8.53
CA GLU A 80 -23.36 3.11 8.14
C GLU A 80 -21.82 3.21 8.15
N SER A 81 -21.16 2.61 9.15
CA SER A 81 -19.70 2.59 9.23
C SER A 81 -19.09 1.76 8.09
N LEU A 82 -19.62 0.56 7.82
CA LEU A 82 -19.18 -0.30 6.71
C LEU A 82 -19.41 0.36 5.34
N GLN A 83 -20.52 1.07 5.14
CA GLN A 83 -20.79 1.80 3.90
C GLN A 83 -19.81 2.96 3.68
N LYS A 84 -19.41 3.67 4.75
CA LYS A 84 -18.36 4.68 4.68
C LYS A 84 -17.01 4.05 4.36
N ALA A 85 -16.67 2.94 5.02
CA ALA A 85 -15.45 2.19 4.75
C ALA A 85 -15.41 1.70 3.29
N ARG A 86 -16.54 1.21 2.77
CA ARG A 86 -16.69 0.75 1.38
C ARG A 86 -16.25 1.81 0.37
N LYS A 87 -16.70 3.06 0.56
CA LYS A 87 -16.30 4.18 -0.32
C LYS A 87 -14.80 4.42 -0.31
N ILE A 88 -14.17 4.33 0.87
CA ILE A 88 -12.73 4.51 1.03
C ILE A 88 -11.97 3.38 0.31
N VAL A 89 -12.34 2.12 0.57
CA VAL A 89 -11.64 0.97 -0.02
C VAL A 89 -11.82 0.89 -1.54
N THR A 90 -12.96 1.32 -2.08
CA THR A 90 -13.16 1.41 -3.54
C THR A 90 -12.28 2.51 -4.13
N HIS A 91 -12.24 3.70 -3.53
CA HIS A 91 -11.45 4.81 -4.07
C HIS A 91 -9.94 4.54 -4.09
N TYR A 92 -9.43 3.79 -3.10
CA TYR A 92 -8.01 3.44 -2.99
C TYR A 92 -7.68 1.99 -3.40
N GLU A 93 -8.59 1.28 -4.07
CA GLU A 93 -8.41 -0.12 -4.48
C GLU A 93 -7.90 -1.06 -3.36
N LEU A 94 -8.41 -0.89 -2.13
CA LEU A 94 -8.04 -1.72 -0.99
C LEU A 94 -8.81 -3.04 -1.04
N THR A 95 -8.42 -3.91 -1.98
CA THR A 95 -9.10 -5.19 -2.33
C THR A 95 -9.28 -6.11 -1.13
N SER A 96 -8.27 -6.26 -0.27
CA SER A 96 -8.34 -7.10 0.93
C SER A 96 -9.39 -6.60 1.92
N GLU A 97 -9.40 -5.30 2.21
CA GLU A 97 -10.39 -4.69 3.10
C GLU A 97 -11.80 -4.69 2.47
N SER A 98 -11.90 -4.57 1.15
CA SER A 98 -13.15 -4.65 0.39
C SER A 98 -13.84 -6.00 0.57
N ILE A 99 -13.09 -7.11 0.57
CA ILE A 99 -13.64 -8.45 0.83
C ILE A 99 -14.27 -8.54 2.22
N ILE A 100 -13.55 -8.07 3.25
CA ILE A 100 -14.05 -8.09 4.63
C ILE A 100 -15.33 -7.25 4.75
N ILE A 101 -15.35 -6.05 4.16
CA ILE A 101 -16.52 -5.18 4.20
C ILE A 101 -17.74 -5.81 3.52
N HIS A 102 -17.55 -6.45 2.37
CA HIS A 102 -18.65 -7.12 1.67
C HIS A 102 -19.16 -8.36 2.41
N ASP A 103 -18.28 -9.13 3.05
CA ASP A 103 -18.68 -10.27 3.89
C ASP A 103 -19.54 -9.82 5.08
N GLU A 104 -19.09 -8.78 5.79
CA GLU A 104 -19.84 -8.19 6.92
C GLU A 104 -21.17 -7.58 6.47
N LEU A 105 -21.20 -6.86 5.34
CA LEU A 105 -22.45 -6.32 4.76
C LEU A 105 -23.39 -7.45 4.29
N GLN A 106 -22.85 -8.53 3.73
CA GLN A 106 -23.64 -9.68 3.34
C GLN A 106 -24.33 -10.32 4.54
N ALA A 107 -23.61 -10.51 5.65
CA ALA A 107 -24.17 -11.04 6.89
C ALA A 107 -25.23 -10.09 7.48
N LEU A 108 -24.95 -8.79 7.48
CA LEU A 108 -25.78 -7.77 8.14
C LEU A 108 -27.07 -7.45 7.37
N ILE A 109 -26.98 -7.22 6.06
CA ILE A 109 -28.10 -6.75 5.23
C ILE A 109 -28.47 -7.71 4.10
N GLY A 110 -27.58 -8.59 3.67
CA GLY A 110 -27.84 -9.53 2.58
C GLY A 110 -29.02 -10.45 2.87
N LEU A 111 -29.11 -10.97 4.10
CA LEU A 111 -30.23 -11.81 4.52
C LEU A 111 -31.55 -11.03 4.65
N LYS A 112 -31.48 -9.76 5.08
CA LYS A 112 -32.65 -8.90 5.28
C LYS A 112 -33.24 -8.39 3.96
N GLN A 113 -32.38 -8.04 3.01
CA GLN A 113 -32.78 -7.44 1.72
C GLN A 113 -33.02 -8.50 0.63
N GLY A 114 -32.69 -9.78 0.91
CA GLY A 114 -33.03 -10.91 0.07
C GLY A 114 -31.88 -11.43 -0.81
N LEU A 115 -32.17 -12.52 -1.52
CA LEU A 115 -31.17 -13.32 -2.24
C LEU A 115 -30.35 -12.51 -3.27
N ALA A 116 -30.94 -11.51 -3.91
CA ALA A 116 -30.25 -10.69 -4.90
C ALA A 116 -29.10 -9.88 -4.26
N THR A 117 -29.36 -9.20 -3.14
CA THR A 117 -28.33 -8.47 -2.38
C THR A 117 -27.26 -9.41 -1.84
N TYR A 118 -27.67 -10.58 -1.35
CA TYR A 118 -26.71 -11.59 -0.90
C TYR A 118 -25.75 -11.99 -2.03
N LYS A 119 -26.29 -12.37 -3.20
CA LYS A 119 -25.49 -12.79 -4.37
C LYS A 119 -24.58 -11.66 -4.88
N LEU A 120 -25.05 -10.41 -4.83
CA LEU A 120 -24.23 -9.25 -5.21
C LEU A 120 -22.92 -9.21 -4.42
N TYR A 121 -22.98 -9.33 -3.09
CA TYR A 121 -21.77 -9.31 -2.25
C TYR A 121 -20.89 -10.55 -2.47
N THR A 122 -21.48 -11.74 -2.66
CA THR A 122 -20.70 -12.94 -3.05
C THR A 122 -19.92 -12.71 -4.34
N ASN A 123 -20.58 -12.19 -5.38
CA ASN A 123 -19.92 -11.95 -6.67
C ASN A 123 -18.81 -10.91 -6.54
N ASN A 124 -19.04 -9.82 -5.80
CA ASN A 124 -18.01 -8.82 -5.53
C ASN A 124 -16.80 -9.41 -4.80
N ASN A 125 -17.03 -10.32 -3.85
CA ASN A 125 -15.94 -11.01 -3.15
C ASN A 125 -15.13 -11.91 -4.09
N LEU A 126 -15.79 -12.67 -4.96
CA LEU A 126 -15.10 -13.51 -5.95
C LEU A 126 -14.24 -12.66 -6.91
N LEU A 127 -14.78 -11.55 -7.42
CA LEU A 127 -14.02 -10.61 -8.25
C LEU A 127 -12.81 -10.01 -7.52
N ASN A 128 -12.96 -9.65 -6.24
CA ASN A 128 -11.84 -9.16 -5.44
C ASN A 128 -10.78 -10.25 -5.19
N PHE A 129 -11.16 -11.52 -4.99
CA PHE A 129 -10.21 -12.62 -4.85
C PHE A 129 -9.40 -12.83 -6.13
N ASP A 130 -10.06 -12.80 -7.29
CA ASP A 130 -9.38 -12.88 -8.59
C ASP A 130 -8.41 -11.71 -8.77
N THR A 131 -8.82 -10.50 -8.39
CA THR A 131 -7.96 -9.31 -8.44
C THR A 131 -6.73 -9.45 -7.55
N ILE A 132 -6.88 -9.92 -6.29
CA ILE A 132 -5.74 -10.15 -5.39
C ILE A 132 -4.76 -11.17 -5.97
N LYS A 133 -5.27 -12.26 -6.56
CA LYS A 133 -4.44 -13.26 -7.21
C LYS A 133 -3.63 -12.65 -8.34
N GLU A 134 -4.25 -11.84 -9.18
CA GLU A 134 -3.59 -11.18 -10.32
C GLU A 134 -2.60 -10.09 -9.86
N GLU A 135 -2.92 -9.33 -8.81
CA GLU A 135 -1.99 -8.39 -8.17
C GLU A 135 -0.75 -9.09 -7.62
N PHE A 136 -0.91 -10.26 -7.01
CA PHE A 136 0.22 -11.06 -6.53
C PHE A 136 1.09 -11.56 -7.69
N LEU A 137 0.48 -12.06 -8.76
CA LEU A 137 1.19 -12.50 -9.96
C LEU A 137 1.94 -11.32 -10.61
N ALA A 138 1.32 -10.15 -10.72
CA ALA A 138 1.95 -8.96 -11.26
C ALA A 138 3.22 -8.57 -10.48
N GLN A 139 3.15 -8.59 -9.15
CA GLN A 139 4.32 -8.35 -8.30
C GLN A 139 5.39 -9.42 -8.48
N ASP A 140 5.02 -10.69 -8.61
CA ASP A 140 5.95 -11.80 -8.83
C ASP A 140 6.68 -11.67 -10.17
N TYR A 141 5.96 -11.39 -11.26
CA TYR A 141 6.56 -11.15 -12.58
C TYR A 141 7.51 -9.96 -12.56
N PHE A 142 7.12 -8.85 -11.93
CA PHE A 142 8.01 -7.70 -11.78
C PHE A 142 9.28 -8.04 -10.98
N LYS A 143 9.15 -8.79 -9.87
CA LYS A 143 10.28 -9.26 -9.07
C LYS A 143 11.23 -10.16 -9.86
N LYS A 144 10.70 -11.09 -10.65
CA LYS A 144 11.50 -11.96 -11.55
C LYS A 144 12.36 -11.15 -12.52
N LEU A 145 11.87 -9.98 -12.93
CA LEU A 145 12.60 -9.07 -13.81
C LEU A 145 13.68 -8.27 -13.06
N VAL A 146 13.44 -7.76 -11.84
CA VAL A 146 14.47 -6.97 -11.11
C VAL A 146 15.48 -7.80 -10.32
N MET A 147 15.13 -9.00 -9.86
CA MET A 147 15.97 -9.81 -8.97
C MET A 147 17.30 -10.31 -9.57
N PRO A 148 17.39 -10.74 -10.84
CA PRO A 148 18.65 -11.22 -11.40
C PRO A 148 19.77 -10.16 -11.36
N ASN A 149 19.40 -8.89 -11.53
CA ASN A 149 20.32 -7.75 -11.38
C ASN A 149 20.75 -7.51 -9.93
N LEU A 150 19.92 -7.90 -8.94
CA LEU A 150 20.25 -7.78 -7.52
C LEU A 150 21.12 -8.93 -6.99
N PHE A 151 21.05 -10.11 -7.62
CA PHE A 151 21.71 -11.33 -7.12
C PHE A 151 22.77 -11.92 -8.06
N PHE A 152 23.16 -11.22 -9.14
CA PHE A 152 24.21 -11.62 -10.09
C PHE A 152 24.08 -13.07 -10.61
N VAL A 153 22.86 -13.55 -10.85
CA VAL A 153 22.62 -14.95 -11.25
C VAL A 153 22.60 -15.10 -12.78
N GLY A 154 23.75 -15.49 -13.34
CA GLY A 154 23.89 -16.37 -14.52
C GLY A 154 23.39 -15.92 -15.91
N LYS A 155 24.35 -15.68 -16.83
CA LYS A 155 24.24 -15.60 -18.31
C LYS A 155 23.16 -14.67 -18.88
N GLU A 156 23.58 -13.46 -19.26
CA GLU A 156 22.77 -12.33 -19.79
C GLU A 156 21.71 -12.69 -20.86
N LEU A 157 21.95 -13.68 -21.72
CA LEU A 157 21.00 -14.09 -22.77
C LEU A 157 19.69 -14.63 -22.21
N ASN A 158 19.74 -15.46 -21.17
CA ASN A 158 18.55 -16.04 -20.55
C ASN A 158 17.74 -14.95 -19.79
N TYR A 159 18.41 -13.90 -19.33
CA TYR A 159 17.79 -12.83 -18.57
C TYR A 159 16.91 -11.91 -19.42
N LYS A 160 17.37 -11.54 -20.62
CA LYS A 160 16.57 -10.72 -21.55
C LYS A 160 15.29 -11.44 -21.97
N GLU A 161 15.40 -12.72 -22.31
CA GLU A 161 14.25 -13.55 -22.69
C GLU A 161 13.22 -13.67 -21.56
N LYS A 162 13.67 -13.98 -20.33
CA LYS A 162 12.79 -14.03 -19.15
C LYS A 162 12.15 -12.69 -18.82
N SER A 163 12.88 -11.59 -19.02
CA SER A 163 12.35 -10.24 -18.80
C SER A 163 11.28 -9.90 -19.84
N ALA A 164 11.46 -10.32 -21.09
CA ALA A 164 10.46 -10.18 -22.14
C ALA A 164 9.19 -10.97 -21.82
N GLU A 165 9.34 -12.25 -21.43
CA GLU A 165 8.22 -13.11 -21.03
C GLU A 165 7.44 -12.52 -19.85
N ALA A 166 8.13 -12.12 -18.77
CA ALA A 166 7.49 -11.52 -17.60
C ALA A 166 6.76 -10.21 -17.93
N THR A 167 7.32 -9.40 -18.83
CA THR A 167 6.71 -8.15 -19.28
C THR A 167 5.45 -8.42 -20.12
N LEU A 168 5.48 -9.44 -20.98
CA LEU A 168 4.31 -9.86 -21.77
C LEU A 168 3.18 -10.39 -20.88
N GLU A 169 3.49 -11.19 -19.88
CA GLU A 169 2.50 -11.67 -18.90
C GLU A 169 1.89 -10.51 -18.11
N LEU A 170 2.70 -9.53 -17.70
CA LEU A 170 2.23 -8.31 -17.05
C LEU A 170 1.32 -7.47 -17.95
N LYS A 171 1.63 -7.39 -19.24
CA LYS A 171 0.78 -6.71 -20.23
C LYS A 171 -0.59 -7.38 -20.30
N PHE A 172 -0.62 -8.70 -20.44
CA PHE A 172 -1.86 -9.46 -20.50
C PHE A 172 -2.70 -9.27 -19.23
N LEU A 173 -2.08 -9.35 -18.05
CA LEU A 173 -2.77 -9.07 -16.79
C LEU A 173 -3.34 -7.65 -16.73
N SER A 174 -2.56 -6.65 -17.16
CA SER A 174 -2.99 -5.25 -17.15
C SER A 174 -4.09 -4.93 -18.16
N GLU A 175 -4.19 -5.67 -19.27
CA GLU A 175 -5.27 -5.52 -20.25
C GLU A 175 -6.55 -6.23 -19.80
N LYS A 176 -6.39 -7.37 -19.10
CA LYS A 176 -7.51 -8.15 -18.56
C LYS A 176 -8.14 -7.51 -17.32
N ASN A 177 -7.32 -6.94 -16.43
CA ASN A 177 -7.76 -6.42 -15.15
C ASN A 177 -7.51 -4.90 -15.06
N PRO A 178 -8.54 -4.07 -14.80
CA PRO A 178 -8.42 -2.63 -14.77
C PRO A 178 -7.75 -2.07 -13.49
N SER A 179 -7.31 -2.92 -12.56
CA SER A 179 -6.61 -2.52 -11.34
C SER A 179 -5.42 -1.63 -11.66
N VAL A 180 -5.41 -0.43 -11.06
CA VAL A 180 -4.28 0.51 -11.16
C VAL A 180 -3.02 -0.15 -10.60
N GLN A 181 -3.14 -1.03 -9.60
CA GLN A 181 -1.99 -1.77 -9.05
C GLN A 181 -1.32 -2.67 -10.07
N ILE A 182 -2.08 -3.37 -10.89
CA ILE A 182 -1.52 -4.21 -11.96
C ILE A 182 -0.88 -3.34 -13.04
N LYS A 183 -1.57 -2.27 -13.46
CA LYS A 183 -1.04 -1.30 -14.44
C LYS A 183 0.26 -0.66 -13.98
N TYR A 184 0.38 -0.34 -12.69
CA TYR A 184 1.60 0.20 -12.07
C TYR A 184 2.79 -0.75 -12.28
N TRP A 185 2.63 -2.05 -12.00
CA TRP A 185 3.70 -3.03 -12.18
C TRP A 185 4.07 -3.23 -13.65
N TYR A 186 3.07 -3.26 -14.54
CA TYR A 186 3.29 -3.35 -15.98
C TYR A 186 4.09 -2.18 -16.55
N LEU A 187 3.72 -0.93 -16.22
CA LEU A 187 4.46 0.24 -16.73
C LEU A 187 5.92 0.24 -16.24
N ARG A 188 6.15 -0.18 -14.99
CA ARG A 188 7.52 -0.32 -14.47
C ARG A 188 8.30 -1.44 -15.15
N SER A 189 7.67 -2.57 -15.48
CA SER A 189 8.34 -3.63 -16.24
C SER A 189 8.69 -3.17 -17.65
N GLU A 190 7.80 -2.45 -18.33
CA GLU A 190 8.05 -1.89 -19.65
C GLU A 190 9.24 -0.94 -19.65
N ILE A 191 9.29 0.00 -18.71
CA ILE A 191 10.41 0.95 -18.58
C ILE A 191 11.72 0.18 -18.41
N TYR A 192 11.73 -0.80 -17.52
CA TYR A 192 12.93 -1.56 -17.21
C TYR A 192 13.37 -2.45 -18.37
N TYR A 193 12.45 -3.19 -18.99
CA TYR A 193 12.75 -4.10 -20.08
C TYR A 193 13.24 -3.33 -21.31
N ASN A 194 12.57 -2.25 -21.69
CA ASN A 194 12.98 -1.43 -22.83
C ASN A 194 14.34 -0.76 -22.55
N HIS A 195 14.62 -0.36 -21.31
CA HIS A 195 15.95 0.09 -20.91
C HIS A 195 17.02 -1.01 -21.06
N LEU A 196 16.72 -2.27 -20.67
CA LEU A 196 17.62 -3.43 -20.78
C LEU A 196 17.99 -3.77 -22.24
N ILE A 197 17.08 -3.55 -23.18
CA ILE A 197 17.33 -3.77 -24.63
C ILE A 197 17.76 -2.49 -25.36
N SER A 198 17.97 -1.39 -24.62
CA SER A 198 18.36 -0.08 -25.16
C SER A 198 17.33 0.57 -26.10
N ASP A 199 16.05 0.19 -26.00
CA ASP A 199 14.93 0.89 -26.63
C ASP A 199 14.46 2.05 -25.75
N TYR A 200 15.30 3.07 -25.66
CA TYR A 200 15.03 4.25 -24.84
C TYR A 200 13.80 5.06 -25.28
N PRO A 201 13.46 5.18 -26.59
CA PRO A 201 12.21 5.81 -27.01
C PRO A 201 10.95 5.13 -26.45
N THR A 202 10.87 3.80 -26.49
CA THR A 202 9.72 3.06 -25.91
C THR A 202 9.73 3.14 -24.39
N ALA A 203 10.90 3.10 -23.75
CA ALA A 203 11.04 3.32 -22.32
C ALA A 203 10.52 4.71 -21.90
N LEU A 204 10.81 5.76 -22.69
CA LEU A 204 10.35 7.12 -22.43
C LEU A 204 8.82 7.21 -22.45
N SER A 205 8.18 6.69 -23.50
CA SER A 205 6.71 6.66 -23.59
C SER A 205 6.06 5.94 -22.40
N SER A 206 6.66 4.84 -21.95
CA SER A 206 6.18 4.09 -20.79
C SER A 206 6.41 4.86 -19.48
N ALA A 207 7.52 5.59 -19.35
CA ALA A 207 7.83 6.42 -18.20
C ALA A 207 6.91 7.64 -18.07
N GLU A 208 6.53 8.26 -19.19
CA GLU A 208 5.54 9.34 -19.22
C GLU A 208 4.15 8.83 -18.77
N GLN A 209 3.71 7.68 -19.29
CA GLN A 209 2.48 7.03 -18.81
C GLN A 209 2.54 6.65 -17.33
N PHE A 210 3.71 6.23 -16.85
CA PHE A 210 3.93 5.90 -15.45
C PHE A 210 3.83 7.13 -14.54
N LEU A 211 4.47 8.24 -14.93
CA LEU A 211 4.35 9.50 -14.21
C LEU A 211 2.89 9.96 -14.14
N GLN A 212 2.17 9.91 -15.26
CA GLN A 212 0.76 10.25 -15.31
C GLN A 212 -0.08 9.39 -14.34
N LEU A 213 0.11 8.07 -14.38
CA LEU A 213 -0.57 7.15 -13.45
C LEU A 213 -0.30 7.50 -11.98
N VAL A 214 0.94 7.81 -11.63
CA VAL A 214 1.31 8.20 -10.25
C VAL A 214 0.69 9.54 -9.85
N GLN A 215 0.60 10.50 -10.76
CA GLN A 215 0.02 11.82 -10.51
C GLN A 215 -1.50 11.77 -10.34
N GLU A 216 -2.18 10.97 -11.16
CA GLU A 216 -3.65 10.93 -11.22
C GLU A 216 -4.26 9.91 -10.26
N SER A 217 -3.54 8.82 -9.94
CA SER A 217 -4.09 7.74 -9.12
C SER A 217 -3.97 8.01 -7.62
N PRO A 218 -5.07 7.99 -6.85
CA PRO A 218 -5.01 8.08 -5.39
C PRO A 218 -4.29 6.89 -4.75
N VAL A 219 -4.18 5.76 -5.45
CA VAL A 219 -3.52 4.53 -4.98
C VAL A 219 -2.01 4.74 -4.88
N TYR A 220 -1.41 5.38 -5.90
CA TYR A 220 0.04 5.54 -6.01
C TYR A 220 0.54 6.96 -5.79
N TYR A 221 -0.34 7.96 -5.70
CA TYR A 221 0.06 9.33 -5.41
C TYR A 221 0.79 9.42 -4.06
N SER A 222 2.10 9.64 -4.14
CA SER A 222 2.97 9.89 -2.99
C SER A 222 4.24 10.58 -3.47
N LYS A 223 4.89 11.30 -2.55
CA LYS A 223 6.16 11.97 -2.87
C LYS A 223 7.22 10.97 -3.34
N ASP A 224 7.34 9.82 -2.68
CA ASP A 224 8.33 8.82 -3.04
C ASP A 224 8.10 8.24 -4.45
N ASN A 225 6.85 7.97 -4.82
CA ASN A 225 6.54 7.50 -6.18
C ASN A 225 6.76 8.59 -7.23
N LEU A 226 6.42 9.85 -6.95
CA LEU A 226 6.68 10.98 -7.85
C LEU A 226 8.18 11.17 -8.07
N GLY A 227 8.97 11.19 -6.98
CA GLY A 227 10.42 11.24 -7.04
C GLY A 227 10.99 10.09 -7.86
N GLY A 228 10.49 8.86 -7.64
CA GLY A 228 10.90 7.68 -8.41
C GLY A 228 10.53 7.74 -9.90
N ALA A 229 9.37 8.28 -10.26
CA ALA A 229 8.95 8.45 -11.64
C ALA A 229 9.80 9.49 -12.37
N TYR A 230 10.06 10.64 -11.75
CA TYR A 230 10.95 11.67 -12.31
C TYR A 230 12.39 11.18 -12.43
N MET A 231 12.88 10.38 -11.47
CA MET A 231 14.20 9.75 -11.56
C MET A 231 14.32 8.84 -12.79
N GLN A 232 13.29 8.05 -13.10
CA GLN A 232 13.28 7.20 -14.30
C GLN A 232 13.32 8.03 -15.58
N LEU A 233 12.54 9.11 -15.66
CA LEU A 233 12.56 10.04 -16.80
C LEU A 233 13.94 10.69 -16.98
N ALA A 234 14.57 11.14 -15.89
CA ALA A 234 15.92 11.71 -15.92
C ALA A 234 16.93 10.71 -16.50
N ILE A 235 16.93 9.47 -16.00
CA ILE A 235 17.81 8.39 -16.49
C ILE A 235 17.60 8.15 -17.98
N ILE A 236 16.35 8.00 -18.44
CA ILE A 236 16.05 7.75 -19.85
C ILE A 236 16.55 8.92 -20.72
N HIS A 237 16.36 10.17 -20.28
CA HIS A 237 16.84 11.34 -21.02
C HIS A 237 18.36 11.44 -21.10
N ILE A 238 19.12 10.94 -20.10
CA ILE A 238 20.58 10.80 -20.19
C ILE A 238 20.96 9.88 -21.35
N TYR A 239 20.32 8.70 -21.45
CA TYR A 239 20.60 7.73 -22.52
C TYR A 239 20.16 8.23 -23.91
N LEU A 240 19.15 9.11 -23.97
CA LEU A 240 18.75 9.80 -25.19
C LEU A 240 19.61 11.05 -25.51
N SER A 241 20.66 11.32 -24.73
CA SER A 241 21.52 12.52 -24.86
C SER A 241 20.76 13.85 -24.75
N ASN A 242 19.60 13.86 -24.09
CA ASN A 242 18.82 15.06 -23.83
C ASN A 242 19.11 15.59 -22.42
N TYR A 243 20.34 16.08 -22.22
CA TYR A 243 20.85 16.45 -20.90
C TYR A 243 20.06 17.58 -20.24
N ALA A 244 19.53 18.52 -21.02
CA ALA A 244 18.71 19.61 -20.48
C ALA A 244 17.42 19.10 -19.81
N LYS A 245 16.71 18.15 -20.45
CA LYS A 245 15.54 17.51 -19.82
C LYS A 245 15.93 16.59 -18.67
N ALA A 246 17.07 15.90 -18.78
CA ALA A 246 17.56 15.06 -17.70
C ALA A 246 17.83 15.85 -16.42
N GLU A 247 18.49 17.00 -16.53
CA GLU A 247 18.73 17.94 -15.42
C GLU A 247 17.41 18.39 -14.79
N GLN A 248 16.46 18.85 -15.62
CA GLN A 248 15.14 19.28 -15.14
C GLN A 248 14.43 18.19 -14.32
N TYR A 249 14.37 16.95 -14.83
CA TYR A 249 13.70 15.86 -14.12
C TYR A 249 14.49 15.36 -12.90
N ALA A 250 15.82 15.48 -12.91
CA ALA A 250 16.64 15.18 -11.73
C ALA A 250 16.35 16.16 -10.59
N ASP A 251 16.23 17.46 -10.90
CA ASP A 251 15.88 18.50 -9.92
C ASP A 251 14.47 18.29 -9.35
N GLU A 252 13.49 17.99 -10.22
CA GLU A 252 12.12 17.63 -9.79
C GLU A 252 12.16 16.42 -8.85
N SER A 253 12.88 15.36 -9.22
CA SER A 253 13.01 14.14 -8.43
C SER A 253 13.60 14.42 -7.04
N ALA A 254 14.68 15.19 -6.96
CA ALA A 254 15.34 15.57 -5.71
C ALA A 254 14.41 16.38 -4.79
N GLY A 255 13.51 17.19 -5.36
CA GLY A 255 12.51 17.96 -4.61
C GLY A 255 11.47 17.11 -3.86
N TYR A 256 11.25 15.85 -4.27
CA TYR A 256 10.27 14.98 -3.63
C TYR A 256 10.82 14.16 -2.47
N PHE A 257 12.10 13.77 -2.51
CA PHE A 257 12.67 12.90 -1.50
C PHE A 257 12.96 13.64 -0.18
N VAL A 258 12.59 13.01 0.94
CA VAL A 258 12.82 13.58 2.26
C VAL A 258 14.30 13.52 2.60
N LYS A 259 14.84 14.61 3.15
CA LYS A 259 16.21 14.68 3.66
C LYS A 259 16.46 13.58 4.70
N GLY A 260 17.49 12.76 4.47
CA GLY A 260 17.89 11.61 5.26
C GLY A 260 17.27 10.28 4.83
N SER A 261 16.46 10.24 3.75
CA SER A 261 15.93 9.01 3.19
C SER A 261 16.98 8.27 2.33
N ILE A 262 16.76 6.98 2.10
CA ILE A 262 17.64 6.13 1.27
C ILE A 262 17.73 6.64 -0.18
N ASN A 263 16.70 7.35 -0.64
CA ASN A 263 16.61 7.88 -1.99
C ASN A 263 17.14 9.32 -2.12
N GLN A 264 17.70 9.89 -1.05
CA GLN A 264 18.35 11.20 -1.14
C GLN A 264 19.72 11.04 -1.84
N LEU A 265 19.91 11.77 -2.94
CA LEU A 265 21.21 11.98 -3.59
C LEU A 265 22.06 13.00 -2.82
#